data_AF-S5NE26-F1
#
_entry.id   AF-S5NE26-F1
#
_cell.length_a   1.000
_cell.length_b   1.000
_cell.length_c   1.000
_cell.angle_alpha   90.00
_cell.angle_beta   90.00
_cell.angle_gamma   90.00
#
_symmetry.space_group_name_H-M   'P 1'
#
loop_
_entity.id
_entity.type
_entity.pdbx_description
1 polymer ?
#
loop_
_entity_poly.entity_id
_entity_poly.type
_entity_poly.pdbx_seq_one_letter_code
_entity_poly.pdbx_strand_id
1 'polypeptide(L)'
;MPKSFYDYTKLKKRMKDMRYTQTTLAREVPMDRQTLNTKLSHRSMFKQNEISGIARVLNIDAEEFGTYFFTLVVRKDRQLLGGKEGTESNARIKDS
;
A
#
# COMPACT_ATOMS: atom_id res chain seq x y z
N MET A 1 0.10 -15.14 -16.38
CA MET A 1 -0.57 -14.54 -15.21
C MET A 1 -0.35 -13.04 -15.21
N PRO A 2 -1.35 -12.21 -14.92
CA PRO A 2 -1.14 -10.77 -14.77
C PRO A 2 -0.12 -10.51 -13.66
N LYS A 3 0.82 -9.61 -13.90
CA LYS A 3 1.82 -9.22 -12.92
C LYS A 3 1.15 -8.29 -11.90
N SER A 4 0.83 -8.83 -10.73
CA SER A 4 0.36 -8.04 -9.59
C SER A 4 1.50 -7.16 -9.09
N PHE A 5 1.25 -5.85 -9.00
CA PHE A 5 2.18 -4.89 -8.40
C PHE A 5 1.60 -4.43 -7.06
N TYR A 6 2.46 -4.15 -6.09
CA TYR A 6 2.04 -3.59 -4.80
C TYR A 6 2.16 -2.07 -4.81
N ASP A 7 1.20 -1.36 -4.23
CA ASP A 7 1.22 0.09 -4.12
C ASP A 7 2.04 0.53 -2.89
N TYR A 8 3.17 1.19 -3.15
CA TYR A 8 4.05 1.74 -2.12
C TYR A 8 3.85 3.25 -1.88
N THR A 9 2.73 3.83 -2.32
CA THR A 9 2.43 5.27 -2.13
C THR A 9 2.33 5.62 -0.65
N LYS A 10 1.64 4.79 0.16
CA LYS A 10 1.54 4.97 1.63
C LYS A 10 2.93 4.96 2.28
N LEU A 11 3.78 4.01 1.88
CA LEU A 11 5.15 3.89 2.37
C LEU A 11 6.01 5.12 2.01
N LYS A 12 5.96 5.58 0.76
CA LYS A 12 6.69 6.78 0.31
C LYS A 12 6.24 8.03 1.06
N LYS A 13 4.94 8.17 1.35
CA LYS A 13 4.42 9.27 2.16
C LYS A 13 4.98 9.21 3.58
N ARG A 14 4.94 8.04 4.23
CA ARG A 14 5.50 7.87 5.58
C ARG A 14 7.00 8.18 5.65
N MET A 15 7.78 7.79 4.65
CA MET A 15 9.19 8.18 4.54
C MET A 15 9.35 9.71 4.55
N LYS A 16 8.55 10.42 3.75
CA LYS A 16 8.58 11.89 3.68
C LYS A 16 8.17 12.53 5.02
N ASP A 17 7.12 12.03 5.64
CA ASP A 17 6.62 12.53 6.93
C ASP A 17 7.68 12.38 8.03
N MET A 18 8.50 11.32 7.96
CA MET A 18 9.62 11.06 8.86
C MET A 18 10.97 11.61 8.38
N ARG A 19 10.96 12.47 7.34
CA ARG A 19 12.15 13.12 6.78
C ARG A 19 13.24 12.16 6.27
N TYR A 20 12.85 10.95 5.86
CA TYR A 20 13.74 10.00 5.21
C TYR A 20 13.72 10.18 3.68
N THR A 21 14.92 10.23 3.10
CA THR A 21 15.14 10.02 1.67
C THR A 21 15.37 8.52 1.41
N GLN A 22 15.35 8.08 0.16
CA GLN A 22 15.75 6.69 -0.16
C GLN A 22 17.20 6.42 0.27
N THR A 23 18.09 7.40 0.14
CA THR A 23 19.50 7.27 0.55
C THR A 23 19.62 7.11 2.06
N THR A 24 18.91 7.93 2.84
CA THR A 24 19.01 7.85 4.31
C THR A 24 18.31 6.60 4.85
N LEU A 25 17.15 6.21 4.31
CA LEU A 25 16.49 4.96 4.71
C LEU A 25 17.33 3.72 4.39
N ALA A 26 17.96 3.68 3.22
CA ALA A 26 18.85 2.58 2.83
C ALA A 26 20.15 2.51 3.68
N ARG A 27 20.50 3.56 4.42
CA ARG A 27 21.61 3.50 5.39
C ARG A 27 21.17 2.89 6.72
N GLU A 28 19.94 3.15 7.13
CA GLU A 28 19.37 2.61 8.37
C GLU A 28 18.92 1.15 8.23
N VAL A 29 18.48 0.77 7.03
CA VAL A 29 18.11 -0.61 6.70
C VAL A 29 19.26 -1.19 5.88
N PRO A 30 19.90 -2.31 6.27
CA PRO A 30 21.13 -2.80 5.65
C PRO A 30 20.94 -3.27 4.20
N MET A 31 20.77 -2.32 3.28
CA MET A 31 20.54 -2.52 1.85
C MET A 31 21.05 -1.34 1.03
N ASP A 32 21.45 -1.58 -0.21
CA ASP A 32 21.86 -0.49 -1.09
C ASP A 32 20.68 0.40 -1.51
N ARG A 33 20.95 1.70 -1.70
CA ARG A 33 19.98 2.66 -2.24
C ARG A 33 19.37 2.19 -3.56
N GLN A 34 20.18 1.58 -4.43
CA GLN A 34 19.71 1.07 -5.72
C GLN A 34 18.75 -0.12 -5.54
N THR A 35 19.02 -0.97 -4.54
CA THR A 35 18.14 -2.07 -4.14
C THR A 35 16.80 -1.54 -3.64
N LEU A 36 16.80 -0.54 -2.75
CA LEU A 36 15.57 0.10 -2.28
C LEU A 36 14.77 0.73 -3.45
N ASN A 37 15.44 1.45 -4.34
CA ASN A 37 14.79 2.06 -5.51
C ASN A 37 14.15 1.01 -6.43
N THR A 38 14.84 -0.10 -6.67
CA THR A 38 14.36 -1.24 -7.46
C THR A 38 13.09 -1.84 -6.85
N LYS A 39 13.05 -1.99 -5.52
CA LYS A 39 11.87 -2.48 -4.79
C LYS A 39 10.69 -1.50 -4.85
N LEU A 40 10.93 -0.23 -4.55
CA LEU A 40 9.93 0.85 -4.62
C LEU A 40 9.40 1.14 -6.05
N SER A 41 10.11 0.64 -7.06
CA SER A 41 9.74 0.69 -8.49
C SER A 41 9.14 -0.63 -8.99
N HIS A 42 8.81 -1.54 -8.07
CA HIS A 42 8.16 -2.82 -8.35
C HIS A 42 8.96 -3.77 -9.25
N ARG A 43 10.29 -3.60 -9.28
CA ARG A 43 11.21 -4.46 -10.05
C ARG A 43 11.69 -5.65 -9.22
N SER A 44 11.63 -5.57 -7.90
CA SER A 44 11.87 -6.68 -6.97
C SER A 44 10.98 -6.57 -5.73
N MET A 45 10.82 -7.67 -5.00
CA MET A 45 10.01 -7.73 -3.77
C MET A 45 10.85 -7.41 -2.53
N PHE A 46 10.20 -6.89 -1.48
CA PHE A 46 10.81 -6.78 -0.16
C PHE A 46 10.91 -8.16 0.50
N LYS A 47 12.02 -8.41 1.18
CA LYS A 47 12.21 -9.57 2.07
C LYS A 47 11.63 -9.25 3.45
N GLN A 48 11.26 -10.27 4.22
CA GLN A 48 10.65 -10.08 5.53
C GLN A 48 11.53 -9.25 6.49
N ASN A 49 12.84 -9.51 6.52
CA ASN A 49 13.79 -8.74 7.34
C ASN A 49 13.88 -7.26 6.93
N GLU A 50 13.74 -6.97 5.63
CA GLU A 50 13.72 -5.59 5.12
C GLU A 50 12.42 -4.89 5.52
N ILE A 51 11.27 -5.58 5.43
CA ILE A 51 9.97 -5.05 5.87
C ILE A 51 10.06 -4.68 7.35
N SER A 52 10.52 -5.60 8.20
CA SER A 52 10.66 -5.35 9.63
C SER A 52 11.65 -4.21 9.94
N GLY A 53 12.77 -4.14 9.21
CA GLY A 53 13.74 -3.06 9.35
C GLY A 53 13.17 -1.70 8.98
N ILE A 54 12.50 -1.60 7.83
CA ILE A 54 11.84 -0.36 7.38
C ILE A 54 10.74 0.04 8.35
N ALA A 55 9.92 -0.90 8.82
CA ALA A 55 8.84 -0.63 9.77
C ALA A 55 9.38 -0.08 11.09
N ARG A 56 10.48 -0.64 11.61
CA ARG A 56 11.14 -0.14 12.81
C ARG A 56 11.65 1.29 12.63
N VAL A 57 12.34 1.57 11.52
CA VAL A 57 12.89 2.91 11.23
C VAL A 57 11.77 3.95 11.02
N LEU A 58 10.69 3.54 10.36
CA LEU A 58 9.55 4.40 10.05
C LEU A 58 8.42 4.35 11.10
N ASN A 59 8.69 3.76 12.26
CA ASN A 59 7.74 3.60 13.36
C ASN A 59 6.34 3.18 12.86
N ILE A 60 6.28 2.07 12.12
CA ILE A 60 5.06 1.48 11.56
C ILE A 60 4.68 0.29 12.45
N ASP A 61 3.44 0.28 12.93
CA ASP A 61 2.94 -0.80 13.77
C ASP A 61 2.78 -2.10 12.96
N ALA A 62 3.02 -3.24 13.62
CA ALA A 62 2.93 -4.56 12.98
C ALA A 62 1.56 -4.84 12.34
N GLU A 63 0.50 -4.34 12.97
CA GLU A 63 -0.88 -4.45 12.48
C GLU A 63 -1.09 -3.70 11.16
N GLU A 64 -0.29 -2.68 10.88
CA GLU A 64 -0.40 -1.88 9.66
C GLU A 64 0.43 -2.40 8.47
N PHE A 65 1.27 -3.43 8.67
CA PHE A 65 2.20 -3.93 7.62
C PHE A 65 1.48 -4.22 6.30
N GLY A 66 0.29 -4.83 6.39
CA GLY A 66 -0.60 -5.10 5.26
C GLY A 66 -0.79 -3.88 4.36
N THR A 67 -1.13 -2.74 4.96
CA THR A 67 -1.46 -1.50 4.24
C THR A 67 -0.25 -0.82 3.59
N TYR A 68 0.95 -1.05 4.12
CA TYR A 68 2.18 -0.43 3.63
C TYR A 68 2.90 -1.26 2.56
N PHE A 69 2.88 -2.58 2.69
CA PHE A 69 3.71 -3.48 1.87
C PHE A 69 2.89 -4.43 0.98
N PHE A 70 1.60 -4.62 1.27
CA PHE A 70 0.77 -5.64 0.64
C PHE A 70 -0.52 -5.09 -0.03
N THR A 71 -0.62 -3.77 -0.19
CA THR A 71 -1.71 -3.14 -0.96
C THR A 71 -1.53 -3.43 -2.44
N LEU A 72 -2.52 -3.99 -3.13
CA LEU A 72 -2.43 -4.28 -4.56
C LEU A 72 -2.72 -3.04 -5.42
N VAL A 73 -1.93 -2.83 -6.48
CA VAL A 73 -2.26 -1.87 -7.54
C VAL A 73 -3.42 -2.43 -8.35
N VAL A 74 -4.62 -1.94 -8.09
CA VAL A 74 -5.78 -2.22 -8.94
C VAL A 74 -5.68 -1.35 -10.19
N ARG A 75 -5.51 -1.98 -11.35
CA ARG A 75 -5.73 -1.29 -12.61
C ARG A 75 -7.25 -1.09 -12.72
N LYS A 76 -7.69 0.15 -12.87
CA LYS A 76 -9.08 0.46 -13.24
C LYS A 76 -9.24 0.22 -14.74
N ASP A 77 -9.10 -1.01 -15.20
CA ASP A 77 -9.68 -1.43 -16.47
C ASP A 77 -11.11 -1.92 -16.20
N ARG A 78 -12.05 -0.99 -16.42
CA ARG A 78 -13.53 -1.10 -16.30
C ARG A 78 -14.13 -0.82 -14.92
N GLN A 79 -14.88 0.27 -14.90
CA GLN A 79 -16.22 0.31 -14.33
C GLN A 79 -17.05 -0.92 -14.77
N LEU A 80 -16.91 -2.08 -14.13
CA LEU A 80 -17.84 -3.22 -14.25
C LEU A 80 -17.78 -4.13 -13.01
N LEU A 81 -17.92 -3.56 -11.82
CA LEU A 81 -18.58 -4.26 -10.72
C LEU A 81 -19.56 -3.25 -10.14
N GLY A 82 -20.78 -3.34 -10.67
CA GLY A 82 -21.86 -2.43 -10.35
C GLY A 82 -22.07 -2.35 -8.85
N GLY A 83 -22.03 -1.13 -8.34
CA GLY A 83 -22.77 -0.81 -7.14
C GLY A 83 -24.24 -1.15 -7.39
N LYS A 84 -24.69 -2.25 -6.78
CA LYS A 84 -26.07 -2.40 -6.36
C LYS A 84 -26.02 -2.42 -4.83
N GLU A 85 -25.67 -1.28 -4.26
CA GLU A 85 -26.03 -0.98 -2.88
C GLU A 85 -27.55 -0.73 -2.86
N GLY A 86 -28.23 -1.47 -1.98
CA GLY A 86 -29.52 -1.11 -1.38
C GLY A 86 -30.68 -0.84 -2.33
N THR A 87 -31.49 -1.86 -2.62
CA THR A 87 -32.94 -1.61 -2.72
C THR A 87 -33.45 -1.32 -1.32
N GLU A 88 -33.30 -0.07 -0.87
CA GLU A 88 -34.10 0.45 0.24
C GLU A 88 -35.57 0.47 -0.23
N SER A 89 -36.26 -0.60 0.12
CA SER A 89 -37.72 -0.64 0.11
C SER A 89 -38.19 0.16 1.30
N ASN A 90 -38.54 1.43 1.11
CA ASN A 90 -39.20 2.21 2.15
C ASN A 90 -40.47 2.89 1.63
N ALA A 91 -41.57 2.56 2.31
CA ALA A 91 -42.83 3.27 2.46
C ALA A 91 -43.59 3.69 1.19
N ARG A 92 -44.55 2.84 0.77
CA ARG A 92 -45.78 3.34 0.13
C ARG A 92 -46.79 3.64 1.23
N ILE A 93 -47.11 4.92 1.33
CA ILE A 93 -48.05 5.55 2.24
C ILE A 93 -49.42 4.86 2.14
N LYS A 94 -50.05 4.70 3.31
CA LYS A 94 -51.37 4.14 3.51
C LYS A 94 -52.36 5.30 3.65
N ASP A 95 -52.89 5.80 2.54
CA ASP A 95 -54.04 6.71 2.52
C ASP A 95 -55.29 5.82 2.40
N SER A 96 -56.07 5.60 3.47
CA SER A 96 -57.21 6.43 3.93
C SER A 96 -58.26 6.66 2.85
#